data_AF-A0A6P0XSX4-F1
#
_entry.id   AF-A0A6P0XSX4-F1
#
_cell.length_a   1.000
_cell.length_b   1.000
_cell.length_c   1.000
_cell.angle_alpha   90.00
_cell.angle_beta   90.00
_cell.angle_gamma   90.00
#
_symmetry.space_group_name_H-M   'P 1'
#
loop_
_entity.id
_entity.type
_entity.pdbx_description
1 polymer ?
#
loop_
_entity_poly.entity_id
_entity_poly.type
_entity_poly.pdbx_seq_one_letter_code
_entity_poly.pdbx_strand_id
1 'polypeptide(L)'
;MSKSKLPNFIIFGSSKSGFTSLCNYLVQHPDIFISKKKEPNFFLYDEGSIITNQKGKTTFYTIDWYKYWFRKAQEKAIGEASVSYIANEQAPIRIK
;
A
#
# COMPACT_ATOMS: atom_id res chain seq x y z
N MET A 1 6.38 17.60 14.81
CA MET A 1 6.09 16.22 14.38
C MET A 1 5.21 16.30 13.14
N SER A 2 5.65 15.79 11.98
CA SER A 2 4.82 15.84 10.77
C SER A 2 3.58 14.96 10.95
N LYS A 3 2.42 15.49 10.59
CA LYS A 3 1.15 14.74 10.55
C LYS A 3 1.36 13.55 9.62
N SER A 4 1.19 12.32 10.11
CA SER A 4 1.36 11.11 9.29
C SER A 4 0.33 11.14 8.15
N LYS A 5 0.80 11.24 6.91
CA LYS A 5 -0.07 11.26 5.73
C LYS A 5 -0.55 9.85 5.41
N LEU A 6 -1.77 9.72 4.93
CA LEU A 6 -2.29 8.50 4.29
C LEU A 6 -2.05 8.58 2.78
N PRO A 7 -2.02 7.45 2.06
CA PRO A 7 -2.00 7.49 0.62
C PRO A 7 -3.30 8.11 0.09
N ASN A 8 -3.18 8.82 -1.02
CA ASN A 8 -4.29 9.42 -1.76
C ASN A 8 -4.47 8.80 -3.15
N PHE A 9 -3.64 7.83 -3.52
CA PHE A 9 -3.90 6.95 -4.65
C PHE A 9 -3.43 5.52 -4.35
N ILE A 10 -3.98 4.57 -5.08
CA ILE A 10 -3.62 3.15 -4.98
C ILE A 10 -3.30 2.66 -6.38
N ILE A 11 -2.13 2.06 -6.54
CA ILE A 11 -1.81 1.24 -7.70
C ILE A 11 -2.26 -0.18 -7.35
N PHE A 12 -3.25 -0.65 -8.09
CA PHE A 12 -3.73 -2.02 -8.05
C PHE A 12 -3.71 -2.60 -9.47
N GLY A 13 -3.81 -3.91 -9.60
CA GLY A 13 -3.69 -4.57 -10.90
C GLY A 13 -3.28 -6.01 -10.73
N SER A 14 -3.22 -6.76 -11.82
CA SER A 14 -2.87 -8.17 -11.75
C SER A 14 -1.35 -8.41 -11.79
N SER A 15 -0.93 -9.55 -11.25
CA SER A 15 0.42 -10.04 -11.51
C SER A 15 0.64 -10.17 -13.02
N LYS A 16 1.85 -9.79 -13.49
CA LYS A 16 2.27 -9.81 -14.91
C LYS A 16 1.59 -8.79 -15.84
N SER A 17 0.94 -7.75 -15.32
CA SER A 17 0.37 -6.64 -16.13
C SER A 17 1.30 -5.44 -16.35
N GLY A 18 2.58 -5.54 -15.98
CA GLY A 18 3.51 -4.41 -16.00
C GLY A 18 3.48 -3.52 -14.74
N PHE A 19 2.78 -3.96 -13.69
CA PHE A 19 2.67 -3.27 -12.39
C PHE A 19 4.02 -2.77 -11.82
N THR A 20 5.05 -3.61 -11.85
CA THR A 20 6.39 -3.25 -11.37
C THR A 20 7.01 -2.11 -12.19
N SER A 21 6.88 -2.15 -13.52
CA SER A 21 7.39 -1.10 -14.41
C SER A 21 6.67 0.22 -14.16
N LEU A 22 5.34 0.19 -14.04
CA LEU A 22 4.54 1.36 -13.72
C LEU A 22 4.99 2.01 -12.40
N CYS A 23 5.12 1.21 -11.33
CA CYS A 23 5.63 1.72 -10.05
C CYS A 23 7.01 2.35 -10.20
N ASN A 24 7.93 1.69 -10.92
CA ASN A 24 9.29 2.18 -11.14
C ASN A 24 9.34 3.48 -11.94
N TYR A 25 8.39 3.72 -12.85
CA TYR A 25 8.31 4.99 -13.58
C TYR A 25 7.71 6.09 -12.71
N LEU A 26 6.66 5.80 -11.95
CA LEU A 26 6.00 6.79 -11.10
C LEU A 26 6.92 7.32 -9.99
N VAL A 27 7.71 6.48 -9.34
CA VAL A 27 8.64 6.93 -8.28
C VAL A 27 9.76 7.86 -8.77
N GLN A 28 9.97 7.98 -10.09
CA GLN A 28 10.95 8.92 -10.65
C GLN A 28 10.41 10.36 -10.69
N HIS A 29 9.08 10.53 -10.62
CA HIS A 29 8.49 11.86 -10.62
C HIS A 29 8.73 12.55 -9.27
N PRO A 30 9.25 13.79 -9.23
CA PRO A 30 9.68 14.46 -7.99
C PRO A 30 8.54 14.73 -7.00
N ASP A 31 7.28 14.66 -7.46
CA ASP A 31 6.08 14.92 -6.67
C ASP A 31 5.24 13.66 -6.42
N ILE A 32 5.83 12.47 -6.59
CA ILE A 32 5.19 11.18 -6.31
C ILE A 32 6.01 10.39 -5.28
N PHE A 33 5.34 10.00 -4.20
CA PHE A 33 5.82 9.04 -3.23
C PHE A 33 5.05 7.73 -3.37
N ILE A 34 5.74 6.59 -3.34
CA ILE A 34 5.11 5.27 -3.17
C ILE A 34 5.74 4.61 -1.95
N SER A 35 4.90 3.97 -1.11
CA SER A 35 5.35 3.30 0.11
C SER A 35 6.53 2.35 -0.13
N LYS A 36 7.56 2.42 0.71
CA LYS A 36 8.71 1.50 0.63
C LYS A 36 8.32 0.03 0.81
N LYS A 37 7.25 -0.24 1.58
CA LYS A 37 6.70 -1.58 1.68
C LYS A 37 6.02 -1.91 0.36
N LYS A 38 6.64 -2.81 -0.40
CA LYS A 38 5.97 -3.46 -1.54
C LYS A 38 4.87 -4.35 -1.00
N GLU A 39 3.72 -4.35 -1.68
CA GLU A 39 2.55 -5.16 -1.36
C GLU A 39 2.19 -5.06 0.13
N PRO A 40 1.78 -3.88 0.66
CA PRO A 40 1.31 -3.81 2.03
C PRO A 40 0.08 -4.71 2.23
N ASN A 41 -0.79 -4.82 1.23
CA ASN A 41 -2.00 -5.64 1.27
C ASN A 41 -2.91 -5.28 2.46
N PHE A 42 -2.90 -4.02 2.87
CA PHE A 42 -3.66 -3.53 4.02
C PHE A 42 -5.16 -3.78 3.86
N PHE A 43 -5.73 -3.46 2.69
CA PHE A 43 -7.16 -3.61 2.43
C PHE A 43 -7.62 -5.05 2.19
N LEU A 44 -6.72 -6.05 2.21
CA LEU A 44 -7.12 -7.47 2.18
C LEU A 44 -7.69 -7.96 3.52
N TYR A 45 -7.38 -7.27 4.62
CA TYR A 45 -7.72 -7.70 5.96
C TYR A 45 -8.49 -6.62 6.72
N ASP A 46 -9.23 -7.02 7.75
CA ASP A 46 -9.87 -6.07 8.66
C ASP A 46 -8.85 -5.42 9.59
N GLU A 47 -9.18 -4.23 10.09
CA GLU A 47 -8.38 -3.55 11.11
C GLU A 47 -8.20 -4.47 12.33
N GLY A 48 -6.96 -4.58 12.80
CA GLY A 48 -6.61 -5.46 13.92
C GLY A 48 -6.30 -6.91 13.51
N SER A 49 -6.31 -7.26 12.22
CA SER A 49 -5.98 -8.60 11.77
C SER A 49 -4.52 -8.98 12.03
N ILE A 50 -4.27 -10.19 12.51
CA ILE A 50 -2.93 -10.78 12.67
C ILE A 50 -2.77 -11.89 11.64
N ILE A 51 -1.88 -11.71 10.67
CA ILE A 51 -1.71 -12.64 9.55
C ILE A 51 -0.26 -13.11 9.48
N THR A 52 -0.07 -14.42 9.45
CA THR A 52 1.23 -15.06 9.20
C THR A 52 1.27 -15.54 7.76
N ASN A 53 2.22 -15.03 6.97
CA ASN A 53 2.36 -15.47 5.58
C ASN A 53 3.06 -16.83 5.46
N GLN A 54 3.10 -17.40 4.26
CA GLN A 54 3.73 -18.69 3.97
C GLN A 54 5.22 -18.76 4.32
N LYS A 55 5.90 -17.61 4.51
CA LYS A 55 7.30 -17.52 4.93
C LYS A 55 7.46 -17.40 6.45
N GLY A 56 6.39 -17.61 7.22
CA GLY A 56 6.37 -17.49 8.68
C GLY A 56 6.41 -16.06 9.21
N LYS A 57 6.26 -15.03 8.35
CA LYS A 57 6.26 -13.63 8.80
C LYS A 57 4.86 -13.22 9.25
N THR A 58 4.73 -12.92 10.53
CA THR A 58 3.52 -12.34 11.12
C THR A 58 3.47 -10.83 10.91
N THR A 59 2.31 -10.31 10.52
CA THR A 59 2.01 -8.87 10.38
C THR A 59 0.72 -8.57 11.13
N PHE A 60 0.74 -7.51 11.94
CA PHE A 60 -0.44 -6.96 12.60
C PHE A 60 -0.94 -5.75 11.80
N TYR A 61 -2.11 -5.89 11.19
CA TYR A 61 -2.71 -4.94 10.26
C TYR A 61 -3.53 -3.89 11.00
N THR A 62 -2.84 -2.89 11.57
CA THR A 62 -3.48 -1.73 12.19
C THR A 62 -3.35 -0.49 11.32
N ILE A 63 -4.18 0.52 11.58
CA ILE A 63 -4.07 1.81 10.90
C ILE A 63 -2.70 2.47 11.14
N ASP A 64 -2.10 2.28 12.31
CA ASP A 64 -0.79 2.84 12.64
C ASP A 64 0.33 2.11 11.91
N TRP A 65 0.22 0.78 11.77
CA TRP A 65 1.11 0.00 10.91
C TRP A 65 1.04 0.48 9.47
N TYR A 66 -0.15 0.82 8.98
CA TYR A 66 -0.34 1.34 7.63
C TYR A 66 0.30 2.73 7.46
N LYS A 67 -0.03 3.68 8.34
CA LYS A 67 0.54 5.05 8.37
C LYS A 67 2.06 5.06 8.47
N TYR A 68 2.66 4.09 9.16
CA TYR A 68 4.11 3.99 9.30
C TYR A 68 4.82 4.03 7.95
N TRP A 69 4.26 3.41 6.91
CA TRP A 69 4.87 3.34 5.58
C TRP A 69 4.90 4.67 4.83
N PHE A 70 4.12 5.65 5.29
CA PHE A 70 3.96 6.97 4.68
C PHE A 70 4.53 8.10 5.55
N ARG A 71 5.08 7.80 6.73
CA ARG A 71 5.57 8.80 7.70
C ARG A 71 6.61 9.79 7.17
N LYS A 72 7.30 9.44 6.07
CA LYS A 72 8.32 10.28 5.42
C LYS A 72 7.83 10.99 4.16
N ALA A 73 6.59 10.77 3.73
CA ALA A 73 6.06 11.35 2.51
C ALA A 73 5.85 12.87 2.67
N GLN A 74 6.42 13.63 1.73
CA GLN A 74 6.31 15.09 1.64
C GLN A 74 5.61 15.54 0.36
N GLU A 75 5.61 14.68 -0.65
CA GLU A 75 5.07 14.79 -2.00
C GLU A 75 3.55 15.00 -2.01
N LYS A 76 3.02 15.49 -3.13
CA LYS A 76 1.58 15.68 -3.34
C LYS A 76 0.85 14.36 -3.60
N ALA A 77 1.39 13.51 -4.46
CA ALA A 77 0.82 12.20 -4.73
C ALA A 77 1.51 11.15 -3.84
N ILE A 78 0.74 10.48 -3.00
CA ILE A 78 1.22 9.50 -2.04
C ILE A 78 0.48 8.19 -2.29
N GLY A 79 1.22 7.17 -2.71
CA GLY A 79 0.67 5.94 -3.24
C GLY A 79 0.98 4.72 -2.42
N GLU A 80 0.02 3.82 -2.33
CA GLU A 80 0.28 2.40 -2.06
C GLU A 80 0.34 1.62 -3.38
N ALA A 81 1.11 0.53 -3.40
CA ALA A 81 1.12 -0.46 -4.47
C ALA A 81 0.86 -1.88 -3.92
N SER A 82 -0.31 -2.45 -4.25
CA SER A 82 -0.66 -3.85 -3.97
C SER A 82 -1.44 -4.49 -5.13
N VAL A 83 -0.89 -5.54 -5.74
CA VAL A 83 -1.56 -6.25 -6.86
C VAL A 83 -2.77 -7.06 -6.40
N SER A 84 -2.74 -7.58 -5.17
CA SER A 84 -3.76 -8.53 -4.71
C SER A 84 -5.16 -7.92 -4.55
N TYR A 85 -5.31 -6.59 -4.56
CA TYR A 85 -6.61 -5.93 -4.43
C TYR A 85 -7.56 -6.23 -5.59
N ILE A 86 -7.05 -6.47 -6.81
CA ILE A 86 -7.92 -6.73 -7.97
C ILE A 86 -8.77 -8.00 -7.83
N ALA A 87 -8.27 -8.98 -7.07
CA ALA A 87 -8.93 -10.28 -6.89
C ALA A 87 -9.72 -10.37 -5.56
N ASN A 88 -9.85 -9.26 -4.82
CA ASN A 88 -10.49 -9.25 -3.52
C ASN A 88 -11.68 -8.27 -3.53
N GLU A 89 -12.89 -8.81 -3.41
CA GLU A 89 -14.14 -8.02 -3.45
C GLU A 89 -14.28 -7.04 -2.28
N GLN A 90 -13.64 -7.32 -1.13
CA GLN A 90 -13.71 -6.46 0.05
C GLN A 90 -12.72 -5.30 0.00
N ALA A 91 -11.60 -5.44 -0.72
CA ALA A 91 -10.59 -4.41 -0.86
C ALA A 91 -11.16 -3.05 -1.34
N PRO A 92 -11.93 -2.95 -2.44
CA PRO A 92 -12.52 -1.67 -2.86
C PRO A 92 -13.49 -1.09 -1.84
N ILE A 93 -14.22 -1.92 -1.09
CA ILE A 93 -15.18 -1.48 -0.07
C ILE A 93 -14.47 -0.85 1.14
N ARG A 94 -13.26 -1.34 1.46
CA ARG A 94 -12.46 -0.84 2.58
C ARG A 94 -11.67 0.43 2.24
N ILE A 95 -11.53 0.80 0.96
CA ILE A 95 -10.92 2.05 0.52
C ILE A 95 -11.95 3.19 0.65
N LYS A 96 -11.58 4.29 1.31
CA LYS A 96 -12.45 5.44 1.58
C LYS A 96 -11.83 6.74 1.09
#